data_AF-A0A662D597-F1
#
_entry.id   AF-A0A662D597-F1
#
_cell.length_a   1.000
_cell.length_b   1.000
_cell.length_c   1.000
_cell.angle_alpha   90.00
_cell.angle_beta   90.00
_cell.angle_gamma   90.00
#
_symmetry.space_group_name_H-M   'P 1'
#
loop_
_entity.id
_entity.type
_entity.pdbx_description
1 polymer ?
#
loop_
_entity_poly.entity_id
_entity_poly.type
_entity_poly.pdbx_seq_one_letter_code
_entity_poly.pdbx_strand_id
1 'polypeptide(L)'
;MKFKKYTQISTSVLLVFSIILLILAAAVWSKNIYTGVVYLIIGMIQLICTLLLYPRIGKIKDETEIGNRSVQHNWIVLSIGIAGCALFLAPFFKVDSMAIPYTAFTVCLISLLLSTFNIYKAVKDTKARMVV
;
A
#
# COMPACT_ATOMS: atom_id res chain seq x y z
N MET A 1 13.80 -10.89 14.53
CA MET A 1 13.59 -11.30 13.13
C MET A 1 14.53 -10.48 12.25
N LYS A 2 15.36 -11.09 11.37
CA LYS A 2 16.26 -10.33 10.46
C LYS A 2 15.45 -9.29 9.68
N PHE A 3 15.90 -8.03 9.63
CA PHE A 3 15.17 -6.89 9.04
C PHE A 3 14.66 -7.21 7.62
N LYS A 4 15.46 -7.90 6.81
CA LYS A 4 15.07 -8.40 5.49
C LYS A 4 13.78 -9.24 5.49
N LYS A 5 13.66 -10.22 6.41
CA LYS A 5 12.48 -11.09 6.50
C LYS A 5 11.24 -10.29 6.93
N TYR A 6 11.42 -9.33 7.83
CA TYR A 6 10.37 -8.39 8.22
C TYR A 6 9.84 -7.61 7.01
N THR A 7 10.75 -6.98 6.26
CA THR A 7 10.37 -6.15 5.11
C THR A 7 9.66 -6.97 4.05
N GLN A 8 10.14 -8.19 3.77
CA GLN A 8 9.47 -9.11 2.84
C GLN A 8 8.04 -9.45 3.26
N ILE A 9 7.81 -9.82 4.53
CA ILE A 9 6.48 -10.13 5.04
C ILE A 9 5.56 -8.92 4.94
N SER A 10 6.02 -7.74 5.39
CA SER A 10 5.21 -6.51 5.33
C SER A 10 4.85 -6.14 3.89
N THR A 11 5.77 -6.33 2.94
CA THR A 11 5.54 -6.09 1.51
C THR A 11 4.53 -7.10 0.94
N SER A 12 4.58 -8.37 1.36
CA SER A 12 3.57 -9.38 0.96
C SER A 12 2.17 -9.04 1.47
N VAL A 13 2.05 -8.50 2.69
CA VAL A 13 0.75 -8.03 3.21
C VAL A 13 0.22 -6.87 2.35
N LEU A 14 1.07 -5.90 2.02
CA LEU A 14 0.69 -4.79 1.13
C LEU A 14 0.28 -5.28 -0.27
N LEU A 15 0.88 -6.36 -0.77
CA LEU A 15 0.50 -6.98 -2.05
C LEU A 15 -0.93 -7.53 -2.00
N VAL A 16 -1.28 -8.23 -0.92
CA VAL A 16 -2.63 -8.77 -0.72
C VAL A 16 -3.65 -7.63 -0.68
N PHE A 17 -3.33 -6.54 0.00
CA PHE A 17 -4.17 -5.34 0.04
C PHE A 17 -4.41 -4.72 -1.34
N SER A 18 -3.38 -4.67 -2.19
CA SER A 18 -3.55 -4.22 -3.59
C SER A 18 -4.54 -5.10 -4.35
N ILE A 19 -4.44 -6.42 -4.20
CA ILE A 19 -5.35 -7.38 -4.86
C ILE A 19 -6.79 -7.18 -4.36
N ILE A 20 -6.99 -6.99 -3.05
CA ILE A 20 -8.32 -6.71 -2.49
C ILE A 20 -8.90 -5.44 -3.12
N LEU A 21 -8.13 -4.36 -3.23
CA LEU A 21 -8.60 -3.12 -3.87
C LEU A 21 -9.01 -3.33 -5.34
N LEU A 22 -8.29 -4.15 -6.10
CA LEU A 22 -8.63 -4.49 -7.48
C LEU A 22 -9.93 -5.31 -7.57
N ILE A 23 -10.14 -6.26 -6.67
CA ILE A 23 -11.40 -7.04 -6.59
C ILE A 23 -12.57 -6.10 -6.26
N LEU A 24 -12.38 -5.18 -5.30
CA LEU A 24 -13.41 -4.21 -4.95
C LEU A 24 -13.70 -3.24 -6.11
N ALA A 25 -12.68 -2.82 -6.86
CA ALA A 25 -12.83 -1.99 -8.06
C ALA A 25 -13.74 -2.67 -9.11
N ALA A 26 -13.51 -3.96 -9.37
CA ALA A 26 -14.36 -4.74 -10.27
C ALA A 26 -15.79 -4.88 -9.73
N ALA A 27 -15.95 -5.09 -8.42
CA ALA A 27 -17.25 -5.27 -7.77
C ALA A 27 -18.15 -4.02 -7.80
N VAL A 28 -17.56 -2.83 -7.81
CA VAL A 28 -18.32 -1.55 -7.86
C VAL A 28 -18.46 -1.00 -9.27
N TRP A 29 -17.80 -1.58 -10.26
CA TRP A 29 -17.73 -1.04 -11.63
C TRP A 29 -19.11 -0.81 -12.27
N SER A 30 -20.03 -1.75 -12.10
CA SER A 30 -21.40 -1.66 -12.63
C SER A 30 -22.32 -0.73 -11.82
N LYS A 31 -21.94 -0.38 -10.59
CA LYS A 31 -22.75 0.49 -9.69
C LYS A 31 -22.34 1.95 -9.79
N ASN A 32 -21.02 2.21 -9.77
CA ASN A 32 -20.46 3.54 -9.86
C ASN A 32 -19.06 3.46 -10.47
N ILE A 33 -18.97 3.77 -11.77
CA ILE A 33 -17.72 3.69 -12.52
C ILE A 33 -16.63 4.59 -11.95
N TYR A 34 -16.97 5.78 -11.45
CA TYR A 34 -15.99 6.69 -10.85
C TYR A 34 -15.35 6.09 -9.61
N THR A 35 -16.16 5.44 -8.77
CA THR A 35 -15.65 4.72 -7.58
C THR A 35 -14.74 3.57 -7.99
N GLY A 36 -15.16 2.78 -8.99
CA GLY A 36 -14.36 1.69 -9.55
C GLY A 36 -13.02 2.15 -10.10
N VAL A 37 -13.00 3.27 -10.83
CA VAL A 37 -11.76 3.87 -11.37
C VAL A 37 -10.82 4.31 -10.26
N VAL A 38 -11.30 4.96 -9.21
CA VAL A 38 -10.44 5.38 -8.09
C VAL A 38 -9.84 4.16 -7.38
N TYR A 39 -10.64 3.12 -7.12
CA TYR A 39 -10.18 1.91 -6.45
C TYR A 39 -9.13 1.18 -7.32
N LEU A 40 -9.37 1.15 -8.63
CA LEU A 40 -8.45 0.58 -9.62
C LEU A 40 -7.11 1.34 -9.63
N ILE A 41 -7.14 2.67 -9.69
CA ILE A 41 -5.90 3.49 -9.72
C ILE A 41 -5.08 3.25 -8.46
N ILE A 42 -5.69 3.34 -7.28
CA ILE A 42 -4.99 3.16 -6.01
C ILE A 42 -4.45 1.73 -5.91
N GLY A 43 -5.26 0.72 -6.21
CA GLY A 43 -4.86 -0.68 -6.22
C GLY A 43 -3.72 -0.98 -7.20
N MET A 44 -3.75 -0.39 -8.40
CA MET A 44 -2.71 -0.55 -9.41
C MET A 44 -1.38 0.11 -9.02
N ILE A 45 -1.41 1.34 -8.51
CA ILE A 45 -0.19 2.01 -8.02
C ILE A 45 0.43 1.17 -6.90
N GLN A 46 -0.36 0.72 -5.92
CA GLN A 46 0.13 -0.12 -4.84
C GLN A 46 0.69 -1.45 -5.37
N LEU A 47 0.00 -2.11 -6.30
CA LEU A 47 0.45 -3.36 -6.91
C LEU A 47 1.80 -3.21 -7.61
N ILE A 48 1.92 -2.23 -8.51
CA ILE A 48 3.13 -1.98 -9.29
C ILE A 48 4.30 -1.69 -8.35
N CYS A 49 4.12 -0.79 -7.39
CA CYS A 49 5.15 -0.45 -6.43
C CYS A 49 5.62 -1.68 -5.63
N THR A 50 4.70 -2.55 -5.24
CA THR A 50 4.99 -3.73 -4.41
C THR A 50 5.71 -4.81 -5.23
N LEU A 51 5.26 -5.05 -6.46
CA LEU A 51 5.90 -5.99 -7.39
C LEU A 51 7.31 -5.57 -7.79
N LEU A 52 7.59 -4.27 -7.90
CA LEU A 52 8.94 -3.77 -8.18
C LEU A 52 9.88 -3.92 -6.98
N LEU A 53 9.37 -3.73 -5.75
CA LEU A 53 10.18 -3.80 -4.53
C LEU A 53 10.57 -5.24 -4.15
N TYR A 54 9.63 -6.18 -4.25
CA TYR A 54 9.81 -7.56 -3.78
C TYR A 54 11.07 -8.28 -4.34
N PRO A 55 11.31 -8.32 -5.67
CA PRO A 55 12.51 -8.95 -6.24
C PRO A 55 13.77 -8.14 -5.94
N ARG A 56 13.65 -6.82 -5.76
CA ARG A 56 14.77 -5.92 -5.47
C ARG A 56 15.32 -6.11 -4.06
N ILE A 57 14.48 -6.38 -3.06
CA ILE A 57 14.92 -6.66 -1.68
C ILE A 57 15.55 -8.06 -1.55
N GLY A 58 15.05 -9.04 -2.30
CA GLY A 58 15.52 -10.42 -2.23
C GLY A 58 17.02 -10.57 -2.54
N LYS A 59 17.55 -9.77 -3.46
CA LYS A 59 18.94 -9.89 -3.97
C LYS A 59 19.97 -9.10 -3.15
N ILE A 60 19.55 -8.16 -2.32
CA ILE A 60 20.47 -7.29 -1.56
C ILE A 60 20.92 -7.97 -0.26
N LYS A 61 22.20 -7.79 0.09
CA LYS A 61 22.79 -8.23 1.36
C LYS A 61 22.95 -7.09 2.37
N ASP A 62 23.22 -5.87 1.91
CA ASP A 62 23.33 -4.69 2.79
C ASP A 62 21.97 -4.30 3.37
N GLU A 63 21.89 -4.24 4.69
CA GLU A 63 20.66 -3.89 5.41
C GLU A 63 20.30 -2.40 5.23
N THR A 64 21.30 -1.52 5.05
CA THR A 64 21.08 -0.08 4.83
C THR A 64 20.38 0.15 3.50
N GLU A 65 20.86 -0.49 2.43
CA GLU A 65 20.24 -0.39 1.11
C GLU A 65 18.83 -1.01 1.07
N ILE A 66 18.59 -2.11 1.79
CA ILE A 66 17.23 -2.66 1.97
C ILE A 66 16.34 -1.63 2.68
N GLY A 67 16.87 -0.96 3.71
CA GLY A 67 16.20 0.10 4.43
C GLY A 67 15.81 1.28 3.54
N ASN A 68 16.74 1.79 2.74
CA ASN A 68 16.49 2.92 1.82
C ASN A 68 15.37 2.60 0.83
N ARG A 69 15.40 1.41 0.22
CA ARG A 69 14.34 0.96 -0.71
C ARG A 69 13.01 0.75 0.01
N SER A 70 13.04 0.24 1.24
CA SER A 70 11.84 0.11 2.08
C SER A 70 11.21 1.49 2.33
N VAL A 71 12.00 2.49 2.69
CA VAL A 71 11.51 3.87 2.92
C VAL A 71 10.87 4.43 1.64
N GLN A 72 11.56 4.35 0.50
CA GLN A 72 11.04 4.87 -0.76
C GLN A 72 9.69 4.25 -1.15
N HIS A 73 9.57 2.93 -1.05
CA HIS A 73 8.32 2.23 -1.37
C HIS A 73 7.21 2.55 -0.38
N ASN A 74 7.49 2.47 0.92
CA ASN A 74 6.47 2.73 1.94
C ASN A 74 6.03 4.20 1.95
N TRP A 75 6.86 5.13 1.48
CA TRP A 75 6.45 6.52 1.29
C TRP A 75 5.35 6.66 0.22
N ILE A 76 5.47 5.92 -0.88
CA ILE A 76 4.45 5.89 -1.94
C ILE A 76 3.17 5.24 -1.41
N VAL A 77 3.29 4.08 -0.75
CA VAL A 77 2.13 3.36 -0.19
C VAL A 77 1.42 4.18 0.90
N LEU A 78 2.17 4.90 1.72
CA LEU A 78 1.63 5.84 2.70
C LEU A 78 0.80 6.94 2.01
N SER A 79 1.35 7.54 0.96
CA SER A 79 0.71 8.64 0.23
C SER A 79 -0.62 8.22 -0.42
N ILE A 80 -0.63 7.06 -1.08
CA ILE A 80 -1.86 6.51 -1.68
C ILE A 80 -2.85 6.02 -0.61
N GLY A 81 -2.36 5.52 0.53
CA GLY A 81 -3.20 5.12 1.67
C GLY A 81 -3.95 6.31 2.25
N ILE A 82 -3.29 7.46 2.41
CA ILE A 82 -3.93 8.73 2.82
C ILE A 82 -4.97 9.16 1.80
N ALA A 83 -4.63 9.15 0.51
CA ALA A 83 -5.56 9.51 -0.55
C ALA A 83 -6.80 8.59 -0.57
N GLY A 84 -6.61 7.28 -0.43
CA GLY A 84 -7.70 6.31 -0.37
C GLY A 84 -8.60 6.52 0.86
N CYS A 85 -8.02 6.77 2.02
CA CYS A 85 -8.79 7.08 3.23
C CYS A 85 -9.66 8.34 3.07
N ALA A 86 -9.14 9.38 2.40
CA ALA A 86 -9.88 10.61 2.14
C ALA A 86 -10.98 10.44 1.08
N LEU A 87 -10.73 9.63 0.05
CA LEU A 87 -11.62 9.50 -1.11
C LEU A 87 -12.73 8.46 -0.89
N PHE A 88 -12.44 7.30 -0.29
CA PHE A 88 -13.38 6.17 -0.32
C PHE A 88 -14.68 6.38 0.45
N LEU A 89 -14.68 7.24 1.47
CA LEU A 89 -15.87 7.60 2.24
C LEU A 89 -16.48 8.94 1.79
N ALA A 90 -15.93 9.58 0.76
CA ALA A 90 -16.46 10.83 0.27
C ALA A 90 -17.85 10.62 -0.37
N PRO A 91 -18.80 11.55 -0.17
CA PRO A 91 -20.19 11.38 -0.61
C PRO A 91 -20.34 11.24 -2.14
N PHE A 92 -19.35 11.69 -2.91
CA PHE A 92 -19.30 11.58 -4.37
C PHE A 92 -19.12 10.14 -4.88
N PHE A 93 -18.58 9.24 -4.05
CA PHE A 93 -18.29 7.84 -4.41
C PHE A 93 -19.26 6.85 -3.76
N LYS A 94 -20.48 7.31 -3.44
CA LYS A 94 -21.50 6.48 -2.81
C LYS A 94 -21.91 5.33 -3.72
N VAL A 95 -22.01 4.15 -3.13
CA VAL A 95 -22.56 2.92 -3.72
C VAL A 95 -23.61 2.36 -2.75
N ASP A 96 -24.58 1.60 -3.26
CA ASP A 96 -25.74 1.14 -2.48
C ASP A 96 -25.37 0.35 -1.22
N SER A 97 -24.22 -0.34 -1.25
CA SER A 97 -23.67 -1.06 -0.11
C SER A 97 -22.51 -0.29 0.51
N MET A 98 -22.69 0.19 1.75
CA MET A 98 -21.62 0.85 2.51
C MET A 98 -20.50 -0.12 2.91
N ALA A 99 -20.73 -1.43 2.87
CA ALA A 99 -19.73 -2.42 3.23
C ALA A 99 -18.49 -2.36 2.33
N ILE A 100 -18.68 -2.07 1.03
CA ILE A 100 -17.57 -2.01 0.07
C ILE A 100 -16.65 -0.79 0.35
N PRO A 101 -17.17 0.45 0.45
CA PRO A 101 -16.39 1.61 0.87
C PRO A 101 -15.67 1.44 2.21
N TYR A 102 -16.33 0.89 3.22
CA TYR A 102 -15.69 0.66 4.52
C TYR A 102 -14.57 -0.39 4.45
N THR A 103 -14.73 -1.42 3.63
CA THR A 103 -13.66 -2.42 3.42
C THR A 103 -12.47 -1.78 2.73
N ALA A 104 -12.70 -1.03 1.65
CA ALA A 104 -11.64 -0.32 0.94
C ALA A 104 -10.92 0.69 1.85
N PHE A 105 -11.68 1.45 2.65
CA PHE A 105 -11.15 2.39 3.64
C PHE A 105 -10.27 1.67 4.68
N THR A 106 -10.75 0.55 5.22
CA THR A 106 -10.01 -0.23 6.22
C THR A 106 -8.69 -0.77 5.64
N VAL A 107 -8.71 -1.25 4.39
CA VAL A 107 -7.49 -1.70 3.69
C VAL A 107 -6.49 -0.56 3.52
N CYS A 108 -6.94 0.64 3.12
CA CYS A 108 -6.07 1.82 3.01
C CYS A 108 -5.54 2.28 4.37
N LEU A 109 -6.38 2.26 5.42
CA LEU A 109 -5.97 2.64 6.76
C LEU A 109 -4.90 1.70 7.32
N ILE A 110 -5.07 0.38 7.16
CA ILE A 110 -4.07 -0.59 7.60
C ILE A 110 -2.79 -0.46 6.76
N SER A 111 -2.91 -0.23 5.45
CA SER A 111 -1.74 0.02 4.57
C SER A 111 -0.95 1.25 5.03
N LEU A 112 -1.65 2.35 5.35
CA LEU A 112 -1.07 3.59 5.89
C LEU A 112 -0.32 3.34 7.20
N LEU A 113 -0.94 2.64 8.15
CA LEU A 113 -0.33 2.34 9.45
C LEU A 113 0.90 1.44 9.30
N LEU A 114 0.79 0.39 8.48
CA LEU A 114 1.88 -0.52 8.20
C LEU A 114 3.05 0.20 7.52
N SER A 115 2.78 1.07 6.54
CA SER A 115 3.82 1.84 5.86
C SER A 115 4.49 2.86 6.76
N THR A 116 3.74 3.56 7.62
CA THR A 116 4.31 4.43 8.66
C THR A 116 5.27 3.66 9.55
N PHE A 117 4.84 2.49 10.05
CA PHE A 117 5.66 1.66 10.92
C PHE A 117 6.89 1.09 10.20
N ASN A 118 6.76 0.68 8.94
CA ASN A 118 7.88 0.22 8.11
C ASN A 118 8.94 1.31 7.90
N ILE A 119 8.52 2.55 7.65
CA ILE A 119 9.44 3.70 7.51
C ILE A 119 10.17 3.93 8.84
N TYR A 120 9.43 4.01 9.95
CA TYR A 120 10.02 4.18 11.27
C TYR A 120 11.08 3.12 11.57
N LYS A 121 10.74 1.86 11.32
CA LYS A 121 11.63 0.73 11.57
C LYS A 121 12.86 0.74 10.67
N ALA A 122 12.71 1.09 9.39
CA ALA A 122 13.84 1.22 8.47
C ALA A 122 14.82 2.32 8.90
N VAL A 123 14.32 3.48 9.33
CA VAL A 123 15.16 4.57 9.82
C VAL A 123 15.86 4.18 11.14
N LYS A 124 15.13 3.55 12.06
CA LYS A 124 15.66 3.19 13.38
C LYS A 124 16.65 2.02 13.35
N ASP A 125 16.32 0.95 12.63
CA ASP A 125 17.09 -0.30 12.69
C ASP A 125 18.27 -0.31 11.71
N THR A 126 18.13 0.32 10.54
CA THR A 126 19.15 0.28 9.48
C THR A 126 19.72 1.64 9.13
N LYS A 127 19.38 2.71 9.88
CA LYS A 127 19.78 4.10 9.59
C LYS A 127 19.45 4.52 8.15
N ALA A 128 18.34 3.99 7.62
CA ALA A 128 17.91 4.26 6.26
C ALA A 128 17.72 5.77 6.04
N ARG A 129 18.10 6.24 4.86
CA ARG A 129 17.87 7.59 4.38
C ARG A 129 16.97 7.50 3.15
N MET A 130 16.08 8.48 2.99
CA MET A 130 15.37 8.63 1.73
C MET A 130 16.39 9.12 0.70
N VAL A 131 16.89 8.20 -0.12
CA VAL A 131 17.74 8.51 -1.28
C VAL A 131 16.78 8.62 -2.46
N VAL A 132 16.57 9.85 -2.94
CA VAL A 132 15.71 10.17 -4.08
C VAL A 132 16.52 10.08 -5.36
#